data_AF-Q0T608-F1
#
_entry.id   AF-Q0T608-F1
#
_cell.length_a   1.000
_cell.length_b   1.000
_cell.length_c   1.000
_cell.angle_alpha   90.00
_cell.angle_beta   90.00
_cell.angle_gamma   90.00
#
_symmetry.space_group_name_H-M   'P 1'
#
loop_
_entity.id
_entity.type
_entity.pdbx_description
1 polymer ?
#
loop_
_entity_poly.entity_id
_entity_poly.type
_entity_poly.pdbx_seq_one_letter_code
_entity_poly.pdbx_strand_id
1 'polypeptide(L)'
;MITESGIALDISCDNTPRQQVIGGTQAALNEFTTLLMAAGYEPVKLGVSGAWHTRLMEDGVQAMRDYLAGLDIASPEHQVLMNVTAKSEVAPSIIKENLSLHLTHTVKWTESLDTYSEYANPGSFP
;
A
#
# COMPACT_ATOMS: atom_id res chain seq x y z
N MET A 1 -3.85 -4.80 -17.93
CA MET A 1 -4.12 -6.20 -17.53
C MET A 1 -5.16 -6.35 -16.43
N ILE A 2 -4.95 -5.88 -15.18
CA ILE A 2 -5.96 -6.08 -14.10
C ILE A 2 -7.32 -5.50 -14.50
N THR A 3 -7.39 -4.20 -14.83
CA THR A 3 -8.64 -3.52 -15.23
C THR A 3 -9.32 -4.16 -16.44
N GLU A 4 -8.53 -4.66 -17.41
CA GLU A 4 -9.03 -5.29 -18.63
C GLU A 4 -9.56 -6.72 -18.37
N SER A 5 -9.06 -7.38 -17.33
CA SER A 5 -9.46 -8.76 -17.00
C SER A 5 -10.84 -8.86 -16.34
N GLY A 6 -11.32 -7.77 -15.73
CA GLY A 6 -12.54 -7.79 -14.91
C GLY A 6 -12.43 -8.56 -13.60
N ILE A 7 -11.25 -9.09 -13.27
CA ILE A 7 -11.01 -9.87 -12.05
C ILE A 7 -10.82 -8.91 -10.86
N ALA A 8 -11.52 -9.18 -9.76
CA ALA A 8 -11.46 -8.38 -8.54
C ALA A 8 -10.13 -8.61 -7.78
N LEU A 9 -9.11 -7.86 -8.18
CA LEU A 9 -7.79 -7.79 -7.57
C LEU A 9 -7.42 -6.35 -7.26
N ASP A 10 -6.60 -6.16 -6.25
CA ASP A 10 -6.02 -4.87 -5.89
C ASP A 10 -4.50 -4.91 -6.11
N ILE A 11 -3.91 -3.78 -6.45
CA ILE A 11 -2.46 -3.60 -6.36
C ILE A 11 -2.15 -3.33 -4.89
N SER A 12 -1.58 -4.31 -4.20
CA SER A 12 -1.16 -4.17 -2.80
C SER A 12 0.05 -3.25 -2.67
N CYS A 13 1.06 -3.42 -3.53
CA CYS A 13 2.27 -2.60 -3.53
C CYS A 13 2.68 -2.23 -4.95
N ASP A 14 2.83 -0.93 -5.21
CA ASP A 14 3.45 -0.41 -6.43
C ASP A 14 4.92 -0.09 -6.14
N ASN A 15 5.80 -1.08 -6.32
CA ASN A 15 7.21 -0.95 -5.97
C ASN A 15 8.03 -0.32 -7.10
N THR A 16 7.76 -0.72 -8.35
CA THR A 16 8.34 -0.10 -9.54
C THR A 16 7.43 -0.36 -10.74
N PRO A 17 7.62 0.32 -11.88
CA PRO A 17 6.95 -0.03 -13.14
C PRO A 17 7.17 -1.48 -13.61
N ARG A 18 8.16 -2.19 -13.06
CA ARG A 18 8.50 -3.58 -13.41
C ARG A 18 8.20 -4.59 -12.31
N GLN A 19 7.77 -4.13 -11.14
CA GLN A 19 7.48 -5.01 -10.00
C GLN A 19 6.34 -4.42 -9.20
N GLN A 20 5.21 -5.13 -9.22
CA GLN A 20 4.04 -4.83 -8.42
C GLN A 20 3.64 -6.07 -7.61
N VAL A 21 2.98 -5.87 -6.48
CA VAL A 21 2.36 -6.94 -5.70
C VAL A 21 0.85 -6.79 -5.85
N ILE A 22 0.18 -7.88 -6.17
CA ILE A 22 -1.28 -7.93 -6.29
C ILE A 22 -1.86 -8.80 -5.19
N GLY A 23 -3.04 -8.44 -4.71
CA GLY A 23 -3.76 -9.15 -3.67
C GLY A 23 -5.23 -9.32 -4.00
N GLY A 24 -5.84 -10.35 -3.42
CA GLY A 24 -7.24 -10.66 -3.58
C GLY A 24 -7.54 -12.09 -3.10
N THR A 25 -8.69 -12.62 -3.51
CA THR A 25 -9.06 -13.99 -3.14
C THR A 25 -8.16 -15.00 -3.83
N GLN A 26 -8.00 -16.19 -3.24
CA GLN A 26 -7.17 -17.23 -3.84
C GLN A 26 -7.68 -17.64 -5.24
N ALA A 27 -9.00 -17.64 -5.45
CA ALA A 27 -9.60 -17.92 -6.74
C ALA A 27 -9.22 -16.86 -7.79
N ALA A 28 -9.40 -15.57 -7.46
CA ALA A 28 -9.04 -14.45 -8.35
C ALA A 28 -7.54 -14.44 -8.68
N LEU A 29 -6.68 -14.71 -7.69
CA LEU A 29 -5.23 -14.80 -7.91
C LEU A 29 -4.86 -15.96 -8.83
N ASN A 30 -5.45 -17.15 -8.65
CA ASN A 30 -5.17 -18.30 -9.50
C ASN A 30 -5.57 -18.06 -10.97
N GLU A 31 -6.73 -17.44 -11.18
CA GLU A 31 -7.22 -17.06 -12.49
C GLU A 31 -6.27 -16.05 -13.16
N PHE A 32 -5.92 -14.98 -12.44
CA PHE A 32 -5.06 -13.93 -13.00
C PHE A 32 -3.62 -14.39 -13.21
N THR A 33 -3.09 -15.29 -12.37
CA THR A 33 -1.79 -15.96 -12.59
C THR A 33 -1.76 -16.66 -13.94
N THR A 34 -2.86 -17.29 -14.36
CA THR A 34 -2.94 -17.95 -15.67
C THR A 34 -2.82 -16.93 -16.81
N LEU A 35 -3.48 -15.78 -16.68
CA LEU A 35 -3.38 -14.67 -17.66
C LEU A 35 -1.97 -14.08 -17.71
N LEU A 36 -1.33 -13.89 -16.55
CA LEU A 36 0.04 -13.38 -16.47
C LEU A 36 1.03 -14.33 -17.15
N MET A 37 0.96 -15.63 -16.89
CA MET A 37 1.84 -16.62 -17.53
C MET A 37 1.61 -16.68 -19.05
N ALA A 38 0.35 -16.63 -19.50
CA ALA A 38 0.03 -16.59 -20.93
C ALA A 38 0.58 -15.34 -21.64
N ALA A 39 0.72 -14.23 -20.91
CA ALA A 39 1.33 -12.99 -21.38
C ALA A 39 2.87 -12.95 -21.22
N GLY A 40 3.49 -14.04 -20.75
CA GLY A 40 4.95 -14.17 -20.62
C GLY A 40 5.53 -13.60 -19.32
N TYR A 41 4.70 -13.29 -18.32
CA TYR A 41 5.15 -12.90 -16.98
C TYR A 41 5.37 -14.13 -16.08
N GLU A 42 6.28 -14.00 -15.12
CA GLU A 42 6.57 -15.02 -14.11
C GLU A 42 6.12 -14.53 -12.72
N PRO A 43 4.85 -14.75 -12.32
CA PRO A 43 4.36 -14.34 -11.02
C PRO A 43 4.87 -15.25 -9.90
N VAL A 44 5.29 -14.65 -8.78
CA VAL A 44 5.74 -15.37 -7.57
C VAL A 44 4.69 -15.23 -6.48
N LYS A 45 4.20 -16.37 -5.96
CA LYS A 45 3.27 -16.38 -4.82
C LYS A 45 4.03 -16.07 -3.52
N LEU A 46 3.54 -15.08 -2.77
CA LEU A 46 4.10 -14.72 -1.47
C LEU A 46 3.56 -15.62 -0.35
N GLY A 47 4.44 -16.09 0.54
CA GLY A 47 4.10 -16.91 1.71
C GLY A 47 3.61 -16.08 2.89
N VAL A 48 2.51 -15.35 2.71
CA VAL A 48 1.92 -14.47 3.73
C VAL A 48 0.59 -14.99 4.25
N SER A 49 0.20 -14.58 5.45
CA SER A 49 -1.00 -15.06 6.14
C SER A 49 -2.32 -14.43 5.65
N GLY A 50 -2.26 -13.39 4.82
CA GLY A 50 -3.44 -12.65 4.37
C GLY A 50 -3.18 -11.78 3.15
N ALA A 51 -4.26 -11.29 2.55
CA ALA A 51 -4.24 -10.39 1.40
C ALA A 51 -4.09 -8.93 1.86
N TRP A 52 -2.93 -8.59 2.42
CA TRP A 52 -2.63 -7.26 2.96
C TRP A 52 -2.70 -6.15 1.90
N HIS A 53 -3.03 -4.93 2.31
CA HIS A 53 -3.16 -3.75 1.43
C HIS A 53 -4.21 -3.96 0.33
N THR A 54 -5.31 -4.64 0.66
CA THR A 54 -6.42 -4.90 -0.28
C THR A 54 -7.75 -4.59 0.37
N ARG A 55 -8.81 -4.47 -0.44
CA ARG A 55 -10.19 -4.29 0.04
C ARG A 55 -10.66 -5.40 0.99
N LEU A 56 -10.01 -6.57 0.98
CA LEU A 56 -10.36 -7.69 1.85
C LEU A 56 -10.02 -7.42 3.33
N MET A 57 -9.28 -6.36 3.62
CA MET A 57 -8.93 -5.93 4.99
C MET A 57 -9.86 -4.85 5.55
N GLU A 58 -10.93 -4.48 4.84
CA GLU A 58 -11.83 -3.35 5.21
C GLU A 58 -12.39 -3.47 6.63
N ASP A 59 -12.78 -4.67 7.04
CA ASP A 59 -13.33 -4.93 8.38
C ASP A 59 -12.32 -4.60 9.51
N GLY A 60 -11.03 -4.60 9.22
CA GLY A 60 -9.97 -4.23 10.16
C GLY A 60 -9.74 -2.73 10.33
N VAL A 61 -10.25 -1.90 9.40
CA VAL A 61 -9.96 -0.46 9.39
C VAL A 61 -10.54 0.24 10.61
N GLN A 62 -11.80 -0.06 10.97
CA GLN A 62 -12.42 0.57 12.15
C GLN A 62 -11.72 0.16 13.45
N ALA A 63 -11.35 -1.12 13.58
CA ALA A 63 -10.59 -1.60 14.74
C ALA A 63 -9.23 -0.91 14.87
N MET A 64 -8.55 -0.65 13.74
CA MET A 64 -7.30 0.10 13.72
C MET A 64 -7.49 1.57 14.12
N ARG A 65 -8.56 2.23 13.63
CA ARG A 65 -8.92 3.59 14.03
C ARG A 65 -9.17 3.68 15.54
N ASP A 66 -9.97 2.77 16.08
CA ASP A 66 -10.31 2.73 17.51
C ASP A 66 -9.07 2.53 18.37
N TYR A 67 -8.18 1.61 17.97
CA TYR A 67 -6.92 1.38 18.64
C TYR A 67 -6.02 2.63 18.63
N LEU A 68 -5.84 3.24 17.45
CA LEU A 68 -5.01 4.44 17.29
C LEU A 68 -5.60 5.67 17.99
N ALA A 69 -6.92 5.75 18.17
CA ALA A 69 -7.57 6.82 18.93
C ALA A 69 -7.11 6.84 20.39
N GLY A 70 -6.83 5.68 20.98
CA GLY A 70 -6.33 5.55 22.35
C GLY A 70 -4.83 5.81 22.54
N LEU A 71 -4.07 6.06 21.47
CA LEU A 71 -2.63 6.31 21.55
C LEU A 71 -2.31 7.80 21.46
N ASP A 72 -1.45 8.31 22.33
CA ASP A 72 -0.89 9.65 22.20
C ASP A 72 0.29 9.63 21.23
N ILE A 73 0.02 10.00 19.97
CA ILE A 73 1.05 10.21 18.95
C ILE A 73 1.38 11.70 18.94
N ALA A 74 2.62 12.05 19.29
CA ALA A 74 3.14 13.41 19.16
C ALA A 74 3.39 13.74 17.68
N SER A 75 3.38 15.04 17.34
CA SER A 75 3.89 15.49 16.05
C SER A 75 5.35 15.03 15.92
N PRO A 76 5.72 14.32 14.84
CA PRO A 76 7.09 13.91 14.66
C PRO A 76 7.97 15.13 14.38
N GLU A 77 9.22 15.09 14.85
CA GLU A 77 10.22 16.12 14.56
C GLU A 77 10.54 16.17 13.06
N HIS A 78 10.47 15.01 12.41
CA HIS A 78 10.70 14.85 10.98
C HIS A 78 9.41 14.47 10.26
N GLN A 79 9.27 14.98 9.03
CA GLN A 79 8.15 14.63 8.17
C GLN A 79 8.11 13.12 7.88
N VAL A 80 6.92 12.53 7.98
CA VAL A 80 6.69 11.12 7.65
C VAL A 80 6.07 11.03 6.27
N LEU A 81 6.77 10.41 5.33
CA LEU A 81 6.25 10.15 3.99
C LEU A 81 5.29 8.98 4.04
N MET A 82 4.00 9.24 3.87
CA MET A 82 2.95 8.24 4.09
C MET A 82 2.76 7.36 2.86
N ASN A 83 2.87 6.04 3.02
CA ASN A 83 2.70 5.06 1.93
C ASN A 83 1.35 5.13 1.20
N VAL A 84 0.29 5.58 1.88
CA VAL A 84 -1.08 5.66 1.31
C VAL A 84 -1.24 6.83 0.35
N THR A 85 -0.58 7.94 0.64
CA THR A 85 -0.76 9.20 -0.10
C THR A 85 0.46 9.58 -0.93
N ALA A 86 1.61 8.99 -0.65
CA ALA A 86 2.94 9.41 -1.12
C ALA A 86 3.27 10.86 -0.75
N LYS A 87 2.68 11.39 0.33
CA LYS A 87 2.91 12.77 0.79
C LYS A 87 3.47 12.78 2.19
N SER A 88 4.31 13.78 2.46
CA SER A 88 4.84 14.03 3.79
C SER A 88 3.76 14.57 4.73
N GLU A 89 3.79 14.11 5.98
CA GLU A 89 2.84 14.48 7.01
C GLU A 89 3.52 14.67 8.37
N VAL A 90 2.99 15.58 9.17
CA VAL A 90 3.38 15.82 10.57
C VAL A 90 2.18 15.85 11.51
N ALA A 91 0.97 16.07 11.01
CA ALA A 91 -0.23 16.11 11.82
C ALA A 91 -0.57 14.71 12.35
N PRO A 92 -0.57 14.47 13.68
CA PRO A 92 -0.83 13.15 14.24
C PRO A 92 -2.20 12.57 13.85
N SER A 93 -3.23 13.42 13.71
CA SER A 93 -4.56 12.98 13.28
C SER A 93 -4.55 12.38 11.87
N ILE A 94 -3.81 13.00 10.94
CA ILE A 94 -3.71 12.52 9.55
C ILE A 94 -2.82 11.28 9.48
N ILE A 95 -1.74 11.22 10.28
CA ILE A 95 -0.90 10.03 10.40
C ILE A 95 -1.75 8.83 10.86
N LYS A 96 -2.56 8.99 11.90
CA LYS A 96 -3.44 7.92 12.40
C LYS A 96 -4.45 7.45 11.34
N GLU A 97 -5.05 8.37 10.61
CA GLU A 97 -5.99 7.99 9.54
C GLU A 97 -5.26 7.24 8.42
N ASN A 98 -4.11 7.73 7.97
CA ASN A 98 -3.31 7.05 6.95
C ASN A 98 -2.83 5.67 7.42
N LEU A 99 -2.44 5.49 8.69
CA LEU A 99 -2.09 4.18 9.25
C LEU A 99 -3.29 3.21 9.23
N SER A 100 -4.51 3.71 9.48
CA SER A 100 -5.73 2.92 9.41
C SER A 100 -6.06 2.50 7.98
N LEU A 101 -5.99 3.45 7.05
CA LEU A 101 -6.22 3.21 5.62
C LEU A 101 -5.13 2.36 4.98
N HIS A 102 -3.94 2.30 5.58
CA HIS A 102 -2.82 1.49 5.08
C HIS A 102 -3.17 -0.01 5.00
N LEU A 103 -4.13 -0.49 5.79
CA LEU A 103 -4.60 -1.88 5.72
C LEU A 103 -5.20 -2.22 4.35
N THR A 104 -5.84 -1.26 3.69
CA THR A 104 -6.65 -1.49 2.48
C THR A 104 -6.10 -0.80 1.24
N HIS A 105 -5.28 0.24 1.41
CA HIS A 105 -4.74 1.03 0.31
C HIS A 105 -3.39 0.50 -0.16
N THR A 106 -3.15 0.66 -1.46
CA THR A 106 -1.87 0.38 -2.11
C THR A 106 -0.72 1.08 -1.40
N VAL A 107 0.38 0.36 -1.19
CA VAL A 107 1.68 0.95 -0.84
C VAL A 107 2.23 1.64 -2.09
N LYS A 108 2.19 2.97 -2.12
CA LYS A 108 2.63 3.80 -3.26
C LYS A 108 4.14 4.05 -3.24
N TRP A 109 4.94 3.00 -3.29
CA TRP A 109 6.38 3.11 -3.10
C TRP A 109 7.07 3.86 -4.25
N THR A 110 6.69 3.62 -5.51
CA THR A 110 7.20 4.39 -6.66
C THR A 110 6.97 5.90 -6.47
N GLU A 111 5.70 6.31 -6.24
CA GLU A 111 5.31 7.72 -6.05
C GLU A 111 5.99 8.33 -4.81
N SER A 112 6.20 7.53 -3.76
CA SER A 112 6.91 7.98 -2.56
C SER A 112 8.39 8.25 -2.85
N LEU A 113 9.08 7.39 -3.59
CA LEU A 113 10.47 7.62 -3.98
C LEU A 113 10.61 8.82 -4.92
N ASP A 114 9.67 9.00 -5.85
CA ASP A 114 9.64 10.18 -6.72
C ASP A 114 9.51 11.46 -5.87
N THR A 115 8.53 11.50 -4.95
CA THR A 115 8.33 12.62 -4.02
C THR A 115 9.58 12.88 -3.17
N TYR A 116 10.22 11.81 -2.68
CA TYR A 116 11.43 11.92 -1.88
C TYR A 116 12.62 12.48 -2.68
N SER A 117 12.73 12.12 -3.97
CA SER A 117 13.81 12.59 -4.84
C SER A 117 13.72 14.09 -5.15
N GLU A 118 12.53 14.68 -5.05
CA GLU A 118 12.30 16.12 -5.23
C GLU A 118 12.74 16.94 -4.01
N TYR A 119 12.98 16.32 -2.84
CA TYR A 119 13.51 17.05 -1.69
C TYR A 119 14.94 17.52 -1.97
N ALA A 120 15.15 18.84 -1.83
CA ALA A 120 16.41 19.52 -2.13
C ALA A 120 17.65 18.95 -1.39
N ASN A 121 17.42 18.20 -0.31
CA ASN A 121 18.43 17.44 0.41
C ASN A 121 17.81 16.12 0.92
N PRO A 122 18.01 14.99 0.22
CA PRO A 122 17.43 13.70 0.63
C PRO A 122 17.92 13.24 2.02
N GLY A 123 19.01 13.80 2.57
CA GLY A 123 19.50 13.50 3.92
C GLY A 123 19.09 14.49 5.02
N SER A 124 18.47 15.62 4.69
CA SER A 124 18.01 16.59 5.69
C SER A 124 16.49 16.59 5.70
N PHE A 125 15.93 15.61 6.42
CA PHE A 125 14.59 15.79 6.95
C PHE A 125 14.65 17.06 7.83
N PRO A 126 13.84 18.10 7.56
CA PRO A 126 13.75 19.24 8.47
C PRO A 126 13.33 18.77 9.87
#